data_AF-A0A963K308-F1
#
_entry.id   AF-A0A963K308-F1
#
_cell.length_a   1.000
_cell.length_b   1.000
_cell.length_c   1.000
_cell.angle_alpha   90.00
_cell.angle_beta   90.00
_cell.angle_gamma   90.00
#
_symmetry.space_group_name_H-M   'P 1'
#
loop_
_entity.id
_entity.type
_entity.pdbx_description
1 polymer ?
#
loop_
_entity_poly.entity_id
_entity_poly.type
_entity_poly.pdbx_seq_one_letter_code
_entity_poly.pdbx_strand_id
1 'polypeptide(L)'
;KYETGINRISAGRLYQIAQALGVDIGYFFDDLDPDKQSRPKSTEMMPQQRMLLELARNFAAIGNRKHQDAICNLARVLASGERAES
;
A
#
# COMPACT_ATOMS: atom_id res chain seq x y z
N LYS A 1 19.38 -20.23 -3.63
CA LYS A 1 19.31 -19.52 -4.93
C LYS A 1 18.98 -18.08 -4.62
N TYR A 2 20.00 -17.22 -4.61
CA TYR A 2 19.91 -15.84 -4.17
C TYR A 2 19.25 -14.97 -5.25
N GLU A 3 18.26 -14.19 -4.80
CA GLU A 3 18.17 -12.76 -5.08
C GLU A 3 18.43 -12.34 -6.53
N THR A 4 17.49 -12.65 -7.42
CA THR A 4 17.42 -11.91 -8.68
C THR A 4 17.06 -10.47 -8.34
N GLY A 5 18.06 -9.59 -8.31
CA GLY A 5 17.99 -8.17 -7.93
C GLY A 5 17.18 -7.28 -8.88
N ILE A 6 16.01 -7.74 -9.30
CA ILE A 6 15.07 -7.05 -10.19
C ILE A 6 14.11 -6.16 -9.39
N ASN A 7 13.97 -6.38 -8.07
CA ASN A 7 13.05 -5.65 -7.18
C ASN A 7 13.77 -4.78 -6.14
N ARG A 8 14.76 -3.97 -6.56
CA ARG A 8 15.31 -2.93 -5.67
C ARG A 8 14.35 -1.75 -5.61
N ILE A 9 13.54 -1.72 -4.56
CA ILE A 9 12.76 -0.54 -4.19
C ILE A 9 13.61 0.31 -3.24
N SER A 10 13.70 1.63 -3.48
CA SER A 10 14.42 2.52 -2.57
C SER A 10 13.71 2.63 -1.22
N ALA A 11 14.46 2.82 -0.14
CA ALA A 11 13.89 2.97 1.21
C ALA A 11 12.82 4.08 1.29
N GLY A 12 13.00 5.17 0.54
CA GLY A 12 12.01 6.25 0.45
C GLY A 12 10.71 5.83 -0.24
N ARG A 13 10.77 5.01 -1.30
CA ARG A 13 9.58 4.45 -1.96
C ARG A 13 8.88 3.45 -1.05
N LEU A 14 9.64 2.64 -0.33
CA LEU A 14 9.11 1.68 0.65
C LEU A 14 8.43 2.40 1.82
N TYR A 15 8.99 3.51 2.29
CA TYR A 15 8.38 4.37 3.31
C TYR A 15 7.07 4.98 2.83
N GLN A 16 7.01 5.48 1.59
CA GLN A 16 5.75 5.98 0.99
C GLN A 16 4.69 4.89 0.89
N ILE A 17 5.09 3.66 0.55
CA ILE A 17 4.19 2.51 0.51
C ILE A 17 3.73 2.15 1.94
N ALA A 18 4.62 2.15 2.93
CA ALA A 18 4.29 1.89 4.33
C ALA A 18 3.26 2.92 4.86
N GLN A 19 3.51 4.21 4.57
CA GLN A 19 2.59 5.30 4.92
C GLN A 19 1.25 5.15 4.20
N ALA A 20 1.26 4.80 2.90
CA ALA A 20 0.04 4.54 2.16
C ALA A 20 -0.74 3.39 2.79
N LEU A 21 -0.07 2.27 3.11
CA LEU A 21 -0.70 1.10 3.73
C LEU A 21 -1.04 1.28 5.22
N GLY A 22 -0.62 2.38 5.84
CA GLY A 22 -0.81 2.66 7.27
C GLY A 22 -0.08 1.66 8.17
N VAL A 23 1.01 1.05 7.71
CA VAL A 23 1.83 0.11 8.47
C VAL A 23 3.19 0.73 8.78
N ASP A 24 3.85 0.24 9.83
CA ASP A 24 5.24 0.63 10.07
C ASP A 24 6.15 0.12 8.96
N ILE A 25 7.21 0.87 8.62
CA ILE A 25 8.16 0.44 7.58
C ILE A 25 8.83 -0.90 7.91
N GLY A 26 8.98 -1.20 9.20
CA GLY A 26 9.45 -2.48 9.73
C GLY A 26 8.59 -3.69 9.31
N TYR A 27 7.33 -3.47 8.91
CA TYR A 27 6.44 -4.51 8.37
C TYR A 27 7.06 -5.25 7.17
N PHE A 28 7.78 -4.55 6.30
CA PHE A 28 8.43 -5.16 5.13
C PHE A 28 9.75 -5.89 5.45
N PHE A 29 10.26 -5.72 6.68
CA PHE A 29 11.50 -6.35 7.14
C PHE A 29 11.25 -7.47 8.15
N ASP A 30 10.00 -7.73 8.52
CA ASP A 30 9.65 -8.74 9.53
C ASP A 30 9.94 -10.17 9.05
N ASP A 31 9.81 -10.44 7.73
CA ASP A 31 10.18 -11.71 7.11
C ASP A 31 11.71 -11.87 6.88
N LEU A 32 12.48 -10.78 7.03
CA LEU A 32 13.94 -10.79 6.91
C LEU A 32 14.63 -11.11 8.24
N ASP A 33 13.89 -11.04 9.35
CA ASP A 33 14.37 -11.36 10.69
C ASP A 33 13.85 -12.76 11.09
N PRO A 34 14.66 -13.83 10.98
CA PRO A 34 14.23 -15.19 11.28
C PRO A 34 13.78 -15.37 12.74
N ASP A 35 14.19 -14.47 13.65
CA ASP A 35 13.82 -14.50 15.07
C ASP A 35 12.41 -13.94 15.32
N LYS A 36 11.86 -13.13 14.39
CA LYS A 36 10.55 -12.49 14.53
C LYS A 36 9.36 -13.28 13.97
N GLN A 37 9.61 -14.40 13.28
CA GLN A 37 8.57 -15.29 12.74
C GLN A 37 7.58 -15.82 13.80
N SER A 38 7.91 -15.68 15.09
CA SER A 38 7.13 -16.20 16.21
C SER A 38 6.25 -15.15 16.92
N ARG A 39 6.26 -13.87 16.53
CA ARG A 39 5.32 -12.90 17.11
C ARG A 39 3.94 -13.06 16.45
N PRO A 40 2.86 -13.27 17.23
CA PRO A 40 1.52 -13.27 16.66
C PRO A 40 1.30 -11.93 15.97
N LYS A 41 0.70 -11.97 14.78
CA LYS A 41 0.32 -10.82 13.93
C LYS A 41 -0.48 -9.79 14.72
N SER A 42 0.17 -8.98 15.55
CA SER A 42 -0.46 -7.95 16.35
C SER A 42 -0.61 -6.70 15.51
N THR A 43 -1.40 -6.81 14.46
CA THR A 43 -2.16 -5.69 13.95
C THR A 43 -3.41 -6.33 13.42
N GLU A 44 -4.44 -6.42 14.27
CA GLU A 44 -5.80 -6.51 13.76
C GLU A 44 -5.92 -5.37 12.74
N MET A 45 -5.88 -5.72 11.45
CA MET A 45 -5.88 -4.71 10.39
C MET A 45 -7.11 -3.84 10.61
N MET A 46 -6.88 -2.57 10.90
CA MET A 46 -7.93 -1.58 11.05
C MET A 46 -8.83 -1.66 9.81
N PRO A 47 -10.17 -1.55 9.96
CA PRO A 47 -11.09 -1.65 8.83
C PRO A 47 -10.69 -0.76 7.63
N GLN A 48 -10.10 0.41 7.89
CA GLN A 48 -9.57 1.31 6.86
C GLN A 48 -8.38 0.72 6.08
N GLN A 49 -7.45 0.04 6.76
CA GLN A 49 -6.30 -0.62 6.11
C GLN A 49 -6.77 -1.76 5.19
N ARG A 50 -7.79 -2.51 5.62
CA ARG A 50 -8.40 -3.57 4.79
C ARG A 50 -9.04 -2.99 3.53
N MET A 51 -9.84 -1.94 3.69
CA MET A 51 -10.50 -1.25 2.57
C MET A 51 -9.49 -0.68 1.57
N LEU A 52 -8.38 -0.10 2.05
CA LEU A 52 -7.34 0.44 1.17
C LEU A 52 -6.59 -0.66 0.41
N LEU A 53 -6.30 -1.78 1.07
CA LEU A 53 -5.65 -2.92 0.42
C LEU A 53 -6.54 -3.53 -0.67
N GLU A 54 -7.84 -3.62 -0.40
CA GLU A 54 -8.84 -4.06 -1.37
C GLU A 54 -8.90 -3.13 -2.58
N LEU A 55 -8.92 -1.81 -2.34
CA LEU A 55 -8.89 -0.80 -3.40
C LEU A 55 -7.62 -0.93 -4.26
N ALA A 56 -6.44 -1.08 -3.64
CA ALA A 56 -5.18 -1.24 -4.36
C ALA A 56 -5.16 -2.52 -5.21
N ARG A 57 -5.66 -3.64 -4.68
CA ARG A 57 -5.78 -4.92 -5.41
C ARG A 57 -6.73 -4.81 -6.60
N ASN A 58 -7.92 -4.26 -6.38
CA ASN A 58 -8.92 -4.08 -7.43
C ASN A 58 -8.41 -3.13 -8.52
N PHE A 59 -7.72 -2.05 -8.15
CA PHE A 59 -7.12 -1.12 -9.10
C PHE A 59 -6.02 -1.78 -9.96
N ALA A 60 -5.15 -2.59 -9.33
CA ALA A 60 -4.09 -3.31 -10.04
C ALA A 60 -4.64 -4.38 -11.01
N ALA A 61 -5.80 -4.96 -10.71
CA ALA A 61 -6.48 -5.93 -11.57
C ALA A 61 -7.10 -5.30 -12.85
N ILE A 62 -7.21 -3.98 -12.92
CA ILE A 62 -7.74 -3.28 -14.09
C ILE A 62 -6.66 -3.25 -15.19
N GLY A 63 -6.84 -4.06 -16.23
CA GLY A 63 -5.90 -4.10 -17.36
C GLY A 63 -5.99 -2.88 -18.31
N ASN A 64 -7.09 -2.13 -18.29
CA ASN A 64 -7.27 -0.97 -19.17
C ASN A 64 -6.74 0.31 -18.53
N ARG A 65 -5.72 0.91 -19.15
CA ARG A 65 -5.07 2.13 -18.65
C ARG A 65 -6.02 3.32 -18.53
N LYS A 66 -6.96 3.49 -19.47
CA LYS A 66 -7.93 4.60 -19.43
C LYS A 66 -8.87 4.50 -18.22
N HIS A 67 -9.22 3.28 -17.81
CA HIS A 67 -10.07 3.06 -16.64
C HIS A 67 -9.31 3.38 -15.34
N GLN A 68 -8.03 3.01 -15.26
CA GLN A 68 -7.17 3.41 -14.15
C GLN A 68 -7.08 4.93 -14.02
N ASP A 69 -6.83 5.62 -15.14
CA ASP A 69 -6.74 7.08 -15.16
C ASP A 69 -8.07 7.75 -14.72
N ALA A 70 -9.21 7.22 -15.16
CA ALA A 70 -10.53 7.70 -14.76
C ALA A 70 -10.76 7.55 -13.24
N ILE A 71 -10.39 6.41 -12.65
CA ILE A 71 -10.50 6.18 -11.21
C ILE A 71 -9.58 7.11 -10.42
N CYS A 72 -8.33 7.30 -10.88
CA CYS A 72 -7.42 8.25 -10.25
C CYS A 72 -7.96 9.69 -10.31
N ASN A 73 -8.56 10.09 -11.43
CA ASN A 73 -9.18 11.40 -11.57
C ASN A 73 -10.39 11.55 -10.64
N LEU A 74 -11.25 10.53 -10.54
CA LEU A 74 -12.39 10.56 -9.62
C LEU A 74 -11.94 10.69 -8.16
N ALA A 75 -10.97 9.87 -7.73
CA ALA A 75 -10.43 9.93 -6.38
C ALA A 75 -9.81 11.31 -6.07
N ARG A 76 -9.12 11.91 -7.06
CA ARG A 76 -8.57 13.26 -6.95
C ARG A 76 -9.68 14.31 -6.78
N VAL A 77 -10.74 14.25 -7.59
CA VAL A 77 -11.86 15.19 -7.54
C VAL A 77 -12.55 15.12 -6.18
N LEU A 78 -12.85 13.91 -5.70
CA LEU A 78 -13.49 13.70 -4.39
C LEU A 78 -12.62 14.26 -3.25
N ALA A 79 -11.31 13.98 -3.25
CA ALA A 79 -10.38 14.50 -2.23
C ALA A 79 -10.15 16.02 -2.29
N SER A 80 -10.39 16.64 -3.46
CA SER A 80 -10.35 18.10 -3.61
C SER A 80 -11.69 18.77 -3.26
N GLY A 81 -12.82 18.09 -3.50
CA GLY A 81 -14.16 18.59 -3.17
C GLY A 81 -14.34 18.77 -1.67
N GLU A 82 -13.85 17.84 -0.86
CA GLU A 82 -13.89 17.96 0.61
C GLU A 82 -13.07 19.13 1.18
N ARG A 83 -12.08 19.66 0.44
CA ARG A 83 -11.27 20.82 0.89
C ARG A 83 -11.89 22.17 0.54
N ALA A 84 -12.88 22.21 -0.35
CA ALA A 84 -13.50 23.46 -0.79
C ALA A 84 -14.67 23.91 0.10
N GLU A 85 -15.13 23.03 1.00
CA GLU A 85 -16.25 23.27 1.92
C GLU A 85 -15.80 23.55 3.38
N SER A 86 -14.49 23.75 3.61
CA SER A 86 -13.91 24.11 4.92
C SER A 86 -13.35 25.53 4.95
#